data_AF-A0A101UMX1-F1
#
_entry.id   AF-A0A101UMX1-F1
#
_cell.length_a   1.000
_cell.length_b   1.000
_cell.length_c   1.000
_cell.angle_alpha   90.00
_cell.angle_beta   90.00
_cell.angle_gamma   90.00
#
_symmetry.space_group_name_H-M   'P 1'
#
loop_
_entity.id
_entity.type
_entity.pdbx_description
1 polymer ?
#
loop_
_entity_poly.entity_id
_entity_poly.type
_entity_poly.pdbx_seq_one_letter_code
_entity_poly.pdbx_strand_id
1 'polypeptide(L)'
;MLMVPPHERALDSQDDFPDRLMQVAVRRISEERNATSHTERLSLAGELRTAAELRVLKEIARCRDSGVSWADIGAALGVSGQAAHRRYSGRSVPLDGDYLLDQVIAQQSEDDQVQERGH
;
A
#
# COMPACT_ATOMS: atom_id res chain seq x y z
N MET A 1 37.09 -23.64 -1.57
CA MET A 1 36.88 -22.36 -0.86
C MET A 1 36.10 -21.46 -1.80
N LEU A 2 34.76 -21.56 -1.79
CA LEU A 2 33.90 -20.78 -2.68
C LEU A 2 33.64 -19.42 -2.02
N MET A 3 34.03 -18.37 -2.73
CA MET A 3 33.87 -16.97 -2.34
C MET A 3 32.43 -16.56 -2.65
N VAL A 4 31.65 -16.27 -1.62
CA VAL A 4 30.29 -15.71 -1.75
C VAL A 4 30.43 -14.24 -2.19
N PRO A 5 29.77 -13.80 -3.28
CA PRO A 5 29.94 -12.44 -3.80
C PRO A 5 29.25 -11.38 -2.92
N PRO A 6 29.78 -10.14 -2.86
CA PRO A 6 29.42 -9.13 -1.85
C PRO A 6 28.09 -8.38 -2.08
N HIS A 7 27.20 -8.85 -2.97
CA HIS A 7 25.90 -8.21 -3.21
C HIS A 7 24.73 -8.84 -2.43
N GLU A 8 24.96 -9.95 -1.72
CA GLU A 8 23.93 -10.61 -0.91
C GLU A 8 23.66 -9.95 0.45
N ARG A 9 24.34 -8.85 0.80
CA ARG A 9 24.25 -8.23 2.14
C ARG A 9 23.26 -7.08 2.30
N ALA A 10 22.36 -6.82 1.35
CA ALA A 10 21.46 -5.66 1.42
C ALA A 10 19.98 -5.92 1.13
N LEU A 11 19.53 -7.17 1.02
CA LEU A 11 18.12 -7.49 0.72
C LEU A 11 17.26 -7.79 1.95
N ASP A 12 17.85 -7.91 3.15
CA ASP A 12 17.17 -8.46 4.33
C ASP A 12 16.49 -7.39 5.22
N SER A 13 16.31 -6.15 4.73
CA SER A 13 15.66 -5.07 5.49
C SER A 13 14.48 -4.42 4.76
N GLN A 14 14.24 -4.78 3.48
CA GLN A 14 13.10 -4.26 2.71
C GLN A 14 11.85 -5.17 2.75
N ASP A 15 11.95 -6.37 3.32
CA ASP A 15 10.82 -7.31 3.45
C ASP A 15 9.96 -7.13 4.70
N ASP A 16 10.29 -6.18 5.59
CA ASP A 16 9.45 -5.79 6.75
C ASP A 16 8.28 -4.87 6.35
N PHE A 17 8.31 -4.33 5.14
CA PHE A 17 7.33 -3.35 4.69
C PHE A 17 5.91 -3.89 4.47
N PRO A 18 5.71 -5.07 3.84
CA PRO A 18 4.39 -5.68 3.69
C PRO A 18 3.68 -5.87 5.03
N ASP A 19 4.45 -6.19 6.08
CA ASP A 19 3.96 -6.36 7.45
C ASP A 19 3.47 -5.04 8.05
N ARG A 20 4.18 -3.92 7.82
CA ARG A 20 3.73 -2.60 8.31
C ARG A 20 2.43 -2.13 7.67
N LEU A 21 2.27 -2.27 6.34
CA LEU A 21 1.00 -1.94 5.67
C LEU A 21 -0.15 -2.79 6.21
N MET A 22 0.12 -4.08 6.46
CA MET A 22 -0.88 -4.98 7.03
C MET A 22 -1.24 -4.59 8.47
N GLN A 23 -0.25 -4.25 9.30
CA GLN A 23 -0.49 -3.77 10.66
C GLN A 23 -1.34 -2.49 10.68
N VAL A 24 -1.07 -1.54 9.78
CA VAL A 24 -1.89 -0.34 9.62
C VAL A 24 -3.31 -0.72 9.20
N ALA A 25 -3.48 -1.59 8.21
CA ALA A 25 -4.80 -2.03 7.77
C ALA A 25 -5.59 -2.74 8.91
N VAL A 26 -4.96 -3.64 9.65
CA VAL A 26 -5.57 -4.34 10.79
C VAL A 26 -5.99 -3.35 11.89
N ARG A 27 -5.13 -2.38 12.19
CA ARG A 27 -5.45 -1.31 13.13
C ARG A 27 -6.66 -0.49 12.65
N ARG A 28 -6.67 -0.05 11.39
CA ARG A 28 -7.76 0.75 10.81
C ARG A 28 -9.10 0.00 10.76
N ILE A 29 -9.10 -1.30 10.44
CA ILE A 29 -10.32 -2.15 10.52
C ILE A 29 -10.86 -2.17 11.95
N SER A 30 -9.97 -2.23 12.94
CA SER A 30 -10.37 -2.23 14.34
C SER A 30 -10.95 -0.89 14.77
N GLU A 31 -10.35 0.22 14.33
CA GLU A 31 -10.85 1.59 14.57
C GLU A 31 -12.21 1.81 13.89
N GLU A 32 -12.39 1.37 12.64
CA GLU A 32 -13.67 1.49 11.91
C GLU A 32 -14.82 0.81 12.65
N ARG A 33 -14.56 -0.39 13.22
CA ARG A 33 -15.55 -1.11 14.02
C ARG A 33 -15.95 -0.39 15.30
N ASN A 34 -15.06 0.44 15.85
CA ASN A 34 -15.28 1.17 17.09
C ASN A 34 -15.72 2.62 16.85
N ALA A 35 -15.61 3.11 15.61
CA ALA A 35 -15.97 4.46 15.22
C ALA A 35 -17.44 4.74 15.52
N THR A 36 -17.70 5.90 16.13
CA THR A 36 -19.03 6.27 16.61
C THR A 36 -19.80 7.06 15.54
N SER A 37 -19.10 7.71 14.61
CA SER A 37 -19.68 8.48 13.51
C SER A 37 -19.62 7.76 12.16
N HIS A 38 -20.59 8.05 11.29
CA HIS A 38 -20.57 7.60 9.89
C HIS A 38 -19.45 8.25 9.06
N THR A 39 -19.13 9.52 9.33
CA THR A 39 -18.06 10.24 8.62
C THR A 39 -16.69 9.69 8.96
N GLU A 40 -16.46 9.35 10.23
CA GLU A 40 -15.25 8.69 10.73
C GLU A 40 -15.07 7.31 10.07
N ARG A 41 -16.13 6.49 10.04
CA ARG A 41 -16.11 5.19 9.32
C ARG A 41 -15.75 5.34 7.85
N LEU A 42 -16.30 6.36 7.17
CA LEU A 42 -16.02 6.60 5.75
C LEU A 42 -14.55 7.01 5.52
N SER A 43 -14.00 7.86 6.40
CA SER A 43 -12.59 8.26 6.34
C SER A 43 -11.67 7.05 6.51
N LEU A 44 -11.91 6.24 7.56
CA LEU A 44 -11.14 5.02 7.83
C LEU A 44 -11.24 3.99 6.69
N ALA A 45 -12.41 3.83 6.08
CA ALA A 45 -12.59 2.99 4.89
C ALA A 45 -11.80 3.52 3.68
N GLY A 46 -11.69 4.84 3.52
CA GLY A 46 -10.85 5.48 2.49
C GLY A 46 -9.35 5.20 2.70
N GLU A 47 -8.89 5.23 3.94
CA GLU A 47 -7.52 4.88 4.30
C GLU A 47 -7.22 3.41 4.05
N LEU A 48 -8.14 2.52 4.45
CA LEU A 48 -8.05 1.08 4.18
C LEU A 48 -7.94 0.78 2.69
N ARG A 49 -8.77 1.44 1.88
CA ARG A 49 -8.70 1.34 0.42
C ARG A 49 -7.34 1.78 -0.11
N THR A 50 -6.79 2.88 0.39
CA THR A 50 -5.48 3.40 -0.02
C THR A 50 -4.36 2.42 0.32
N ALA A 51 -4.34 1.91 1.56
CA ALA A 51 -3.36 0.92 2.01
C ALA A 51 -3.42 -0.36 1.16
N ALA A 52 -4.62 -0.85 0.85
CA ALA A 52 -4.81 -2.00 -0.02
C ALA A 52 -4.32 -1.75 -1.45
N GLU A 53 -4.62 -0.58 -2.03
CA GLU A 53 -4.13 -0.21 -3.37
C GLU A 53 -2.60 -0.14 -3.42
N LEU A 54 -1.95 0.41 -2.40
CA LEU A 54 -0.49 0.43 -2.29
C LEU A 54 0.10 -0.97 -2.21
N ARG A 55 -0.52 -1.87 -1.42
CA ARG A 55 -0.09 -3.27 -1.31
C ARG A 55 -0.18 -4.00 -2.65
N VAL A 56 -1.26 -3.77 -3.40
CA VAL A 56 -1.46 -4.34 -4.75
C VAL A 56 -0.39 -3.82 -5.71
N LEU A 57 -0.13 -2.51 -5.74
CA LEU A 57 0.88 -1.92 -6.61
C LEU A 57 2.28 -2.51 -6.37
N LYS A 58 2.65 -2.71 -5.10
CA LYS A 58 3.93 -3.32 -4.75
C LYS A 58 4.02 -4.78 -5.18
N GLU A 59 2.95 -5.56 -5.04
CA GLU A 59 2.93 -6.94 -5.55
C GLU A 59 3.04 -6.98 -7.07
N ILE A 60 2.34 -6.06 -7.77
CA ILE A 60 2.45 -5.94 -9.22
C ILE A 60 3.89 -5.62 -9.62
N ALA A 61 4.57 -4.69 -8.92
CA ALA A 61 5.98 -4.40 -9.19
C ALA A 61 6.86 -5.66 -9.04
N ARG A 62 6.73 -6.40 -7.93
CA ARG A 62 7.44 -7.67 -7.69
C ARG A 62 7.17 -8.71 -8.78
N CYS A 63 5.90 -8.90 -9.15
CA CYS A 63 5.49 -9.78 -10.25
C CYS A 63 6.12 -9.36 -11.58
N ARG A 64 6.17 -8.05 -11.87
CA ARG A 64 6.77 -7.54 -13.10
C ARG A 64 8.29 -7.74 -13.11
N ASP A 65 8.95 -7.52 -11.98
CA ASP A 65 10.39 -7.74 -11.81
C ASP A 65 10.75 -9.23 -11.94
N SER A 66 9.86 -10.14 -11.50
CA SER A 66 10.02 -11.58 -11.67
C SER A 66 9.55 -12.10 -13.05
N GLY A 67 9.16 -11.21 -13.97
CA GLY A 67 8.80 -11.55 -15.35
C GLY A 67 7.36 -12.04 -15.58
N VAL A 68 6.48 -11.94 -14.59
CA VAL A 68 5.06 -12.31 -14.73
C VAL A 68 4.38 -11.42 -15.77
N SER A 69 3.59 -12.02 -16.66
CA SER A 69 2.92 -11.31 -17.75
C SER A 69 1.75 -10.46 -17.23
N TRP A 70 1.39 -9.41 -17.98
CA TRP A 70 0.18 -8.63 -17.69
C TRP A 70 -1.11 -9.45 -17.80
N ALA A 71 -1.11 -10.51 -18.61
CA ALA A 71 -2.26 -11.41 -18.71
C ALA A 71 -2.48 -12.16 -17.40
N ASP A 72 -1.40 -12.71 -16.82
CA ASP A 72 -1.47 -13.45 -15.55
C ASP A 72 -1.78 -12.53 -14.37
N ILE A 73 -1.18 -11.33 -14.34
CA ILE A 73 -1.50 -10.30 -13.34
C ILE A 73 -2.98 -9.89 -13.45
N GLY A 74 -3.49 -9.69 -14.66
CA GLY A 74 -4.90 -9.40 -14.89
C GLY A 74 -5.81 -10.51 -14.36
N ALA A 75 -5.49 -11.76 -14.70
CA ALA A 75 -6.25 -12.92 -14.25
C ALA A 75 -6.29 -13.03 -12.72
N ALA A 76 -5.17 -12.81 -12.03
CA ALA A 76 -5.10 -12.80 -10.57
C ALA A 76 -5.94 -11.67 -9.93
N LEU A 77 -6.05 -10.52 -10.61
CA LEU A 77 -6.85 -9.37 -10.16
C LEU A 77 -8.32 -9.44 -10.62
N GLY A 78 -8.73 -10.48 -11.35
CA GLY A 78 -10.08 -10.62 -11.89
C GLY A 78 -10.42 -9.63 -13.01
N VAL A 79 -9.42 -9.10 -13.71
CA VAL A 79 -9.57 -8.16 -14.84
C VAL A 79 -8.85 -8.66 -16.08
N SER A 80 -9.12 -8.06 -17.25
CA SER A 80 -8.33 -8.38 -18.44
C SER A 80 -6.88 -7.86 -18.30
N GLY A 81 -5.92 -8.54 -18.94
CA GLY A 81 -4.53 -8.10 -18.91
C GLY A 81 -4.31 -6.69 -19.51
N GLN A 82 -5.12 -6.30 -20.50
CA GLN A 82 -5.12 -4.95 -21.05
C GLN A 82 -5.63 -3.90 -20.05
N ALA A 83 -6.67 -4.24 -19.28
CA ALA A 83 -7.17 -3.38 -18.20
C ALA A 83 -6.13 -3.23 -17.09
N ALA A 84 -5.47 -4.33 -16.69
CA ALA A 84 -4.38 -4.30 -15.72
C ALA A 84 -3.21 -3.44 -16.21
N HIS A 85 -2.73 -3.67 -17.44
CA HIS A 85 -1.66 -2.86 -18.03
C HIS A 85 -2.01 -1.37 -18.04
N ARG A 86 -3.19 -1.00 -18.54
CA ARG A 86 -3.62 0.40 -18.58
C ARG A 86 -3.67 1.05 -17.20
N ARG A 87 -4.12 0.29 -16.19
CA ARG A 87 -4.29 0.79 -14.82
C ARG A 87 -2.97 0.93 -14.06
N TYR A 88 -2.02 0.03 -14.30
CA TYR A 88 -0.87 -0.15 -13.41
C TYR A 88 0.51 0.09 -14.07
N SER A 89 0.62 0.07 -15.40
CA SER A 89 1.93 0.21 -16.08
C SER A 89 2.66 1.53 -15.85
N GLY A 90 1.94 2.63 -15.58
CA GLY A 90 2.51 3.96 -15.34
C GLY A 90 2.49 4.39 -13.88
N ARG A 91 2.08 3.52 -12.95
CA ARG A 91 1.90 3.87 -11.53
C ARG A 91 3.00 3.21 -10.71
N SER A 92 4.13 3.89 -10.54
CA SER A 92 5.20 3.45 -9.65
C SER A 92 4.93 3.91 -8.22
N VAL A 93 5.12 3.01 -7.27
CA VAL A 93 5.21 3.33 -5.85
C VAL A 93 6.71 3.34 -5.53
N PRO A 94 7.26 4.39 -4.91
CA PRO A 94 8.60 4.31 -4.34
C PRO A 94 8.66 3.08 -3.43
N LEU A 95 9.59 2.17 -3.69
CA LEU A 95 9.68 0.92 -2.93
C LEU A 95 10.05 1.18 -1.47
N ASP A 96 10.63 2.34 -1.18
CA ASP A 96 10.97 2.84 0.14
C ASP A 96 9.69 3.22 0.91
N GLY A 97 9.35 2.37 1.86
CA GLY A 97 8.05 2.29 2.50
C GLY A 97 7.58 3.48 3.34
N ASP A 98 8.48 4.33 3.80
CA ASP A 98 8.14 5.30 4.84
C ASP A 98 7.38 6.52 4.28
N TYR A 99 7.62 6.93 3.03
CA TYR A 99 7.11 8.20 2.50
C TYR A 99 5.60 8.28 2.25
N LEU A 100 4.93 7.15 1.99
CA LEU A 100 3.49 7.13 1.66
C LEU A 100 2.61 6.83 2.87
N LEU A 101 3.12 6.08 3.85
CA LEU A 101 2.48 5.91 5.14
C LEU A 101 2.49 7.22 5.92
N ASP A 102 3.61 7.96 5.89
CA ASP A 102 3.71 9.28 6.51
C ASP A 102 2.71 10.28 5.89
N GLN A 103 2.43 10.21 4.59
CA GLN A 103 1.42 11.07 3.95
C GLN A 103 -0.01 10.70 4.34
N VAL A 104 -0.35 9.40 4.39
CA VAL A 104 -1.68 8.94 4.84
C VAL A 104 -1.90 9.28 6.31
N ILE A 105 -0.85 9.20 7.15
CA ILE A 105 -0.89 9.58 8.56
C ILE A 105 -0.92 11.11 8.73
N ALA A 106 -0.16 11.86 7.93
CA ALA A 106 -0.11 13.32 7.99
C ALA A 106 -1.41 14.00 7.53
N GLN A 107 -2.12 13.43 6.55
CA GLN A 107 -3.38 14.00 6.05
C GLN A 107 -4.46 14.10 7.15
N GLN A 108 -4.45 13.20 8.15
CA GLN A 108 -5.39 13.26 9.29
C GLN A 108 -5.14 14.47 10.20
N SER A 109 -3.88 14.90 10.35
CA SER A 109 -3.53 16.01 11.26
C SER A 109 -3.96 17.39 10.76
N GLU A 110 -4.24 17.53 9.46
CA GLU A 110 -4.76 18.76 8.87
C GLU A 110 -6.29 18.82 8.94
N ASP A 111 -6.99 17.69 8.76
CA ASP A 111 -8.47 17.65 8.77
C ASP A 111 -9.06 17.76 10.19
N ASP A 112 -8.41 17.17 11.21
CA ASP A 112 -8.82 17.32 12.61
C ASP A 112 -8.73 18.78 13.10
N GLN A 113 -7.77 19.55 12.58
CA GLN A 113 -7.57 20.97 12.91
C GLN A 113 -8.61 21.90 12.26
N VAL A 114 -9.20 21.48 11.13
CA VAL A 114 -10.25 22.25 10.43
C VAL A 114 -11.61 22.03 11.11
N GLN A 115 -11.86 20.85 11.68
CA GLN A 115 -13.08 20.52 12.40
C GLN A 115 -13.21 21.28 13.74
N GLU A 116 -12.10 21.57 14.43
CA GLU A 116 -12.10 22.30 15.72
C GLU A 116 -12.26 23.83 15.60
N ARG A 117 -11.99 24.43 14.43
CA ARG A 117 -12.11 25.90 14.22
C ARG A 117 -13.48 26.36 13.72
N GLY A 118 -14.39 25.42 13.46
CA GLY A 118 -15.73 25.69 12.93
C GLY A 118 -16.85 25.71 13.97
N HIS A 119 -16.53 25.68 15.27
CA HIS A 119 -17.51 25.56 16.35
C HIS A 119 -17.60 26.79 17.25
#